data_AF-A0AB39N4E3-F1
#
_entry.id   AF-A0AB39N4E3-F1
#
_cell.length_a   1.000
_cell.length_b   1.000
_cell.length_c   1.000
_cell.angle_alpha   90.00
_cell.angle_beta   90.00
_cell.angle_gamma   90.00
#
_symmetry.space_group_name_H-M   'P 1'
#
loop_
_entity.id
_entity.type
_entity.pdbx_description
1 polymer ?
#
loop_
_entity_poly.entity_id
_entity_poly.type
_entity_poly.pdbx_seq_one_letter_code
_entity_poly.pdbx_strand_id
1 'polypeptide(L)'
;MEWLSAENVVAIGTAVIGVVASGVMVWYERRVPGRKRIGYRVQMDNAIGDDVRSGRENRRLGLFDEAPGMVDATLVLLRIENDGSQTIDRDDYTSPERHGLTAVFTDRTIRGVSVTQPTDIDHIMDHFSADRGFGYEGNRLRIPRVPLNRGDYFKLLVLLSGGDVGREIRLYGGIREGEVHPNRSATPDEKENVFSLPARVFTALLTASVLVLAGIVVFRDGNPIECERGGLTVTGSTAFAPVIETLAKDYEGKCQGADITVEARGSELGVVELDALAGRSKDSARSVIAFSDGPSGERLGLRGKKIALSAYTLVANEGNAFAAAGLSLRQVRELYAGTYTRWGQLMSEAERETKYRDLADLPVVLVSRGDNSGTRQIFQERVLDGRWESAPSTSLDCRENASVVVRCELASTGDVLKKVAAARGAIGYSELALARTAEKDGVARVPLDGKQADIDEIETNGSTYPYRDVEYAYTYGTPRNGTLAASFLAYLDEETSRQAIRDKGHVPCRQAMGLCE
;
A
#
# COMPACT_ATOMS: atom_id res chain seq x y z
N MET A 1 15.81 -15.31 17.48
CA MET A 1 14.59 -14.59 17.91
C MET A 1 14.91 -13.09 17.87
N GLU A 2 14.86 -12.48 16.69
CA GLU A 2 14.96 -11.03 16.56
C GLU A 2 13.66 -10.54 15.91
N TRP A 3 12.59 -10.53 16.70
CA TRP A 3 11.27 -10.02 16.27
C TRP A 3 11.19 -8.49 16.39
N LEU A 4 12.26 -7.85 16.88
CA LEU A 4 12.36 -6.43 17.17
C LEU A 4 13.08 -5.70 16.03
N SER A 5 12.51 -5.70 14.82
CA SER A 5 12.85 -4.63 13.87
C SER A 5 12.19 -3.35 14.36
N ALA A 6 12.82 -2.18 14.12
CA ALA A 6 12.25 -0.89 14.48
C ALA A 6 10.83 -0.71 13.91
N GLU A 7 10.57 -1.32 12.76
CA GLU A 7 9.28 -1.32 12.06
C GLU A 7 8.22 -2.18 12.74
N ASN A 8 8.58 -3.39 13.22
CA ASN A 8 7.67 -4.21 14.02
C ASN A 8 7.31 -3.51 15.34
N VAL A 9 8.25 -2.80 15.94
CA VAL A 9 8.01 -1.99 17.14
C VAL A 9 7.01 -0.87 16.85
N VAL A 10 7.09 -0.21 15.69
CA VAL A 10 6.16 0.85 15.28
C VAL A 10 4.77 0.29 14.94
N ALA A 11 4.68 -0.82 14.21
CA ALA A 11 3.41 -1.47 13.85
C ALA A 11 2.68 -2.05 15.06
N ILE A 12 3.41 -2.73 15.96
CA ILE A 12 2.85 -3.22 17.22
C ILE A 12 2.49 -2.04 18.13
N GLY A 13 3.34 -1.01 18.18
CA GLY A 13 3.08 0.20 18.96
C GLY A 13 1.78 0.89 18.55
N THR A 14 1.54 1.06 17.25
CA THR A 14 0.31 1.69 16.74
C THR A 14 -0.93 0.82 16.99
N ALA A 15 -0.84 -0.50 16.82
CA ALA A 15 -1.94 -1.41 17.15
C ALA A 15 -2.29 -1.40 18.65
N VAL A 16 -1.27 -1.39 19.52
CA VAL A 16 -1.43 -1.31 20.98
C VAL A 16 -2.06 0.02 21.39
N ILE A 17 -1.63 1.14 20.79
CA ILE A 17 -2.25 2.46 21.04
C ILE A 17 -3.74 2.44 20.71
N GLY A 18 -4.13 1.84 19.57
CA GLY A 18 -5.53 1.70 19.19
C GLY A 18 -6.35 0.92 20.22
N VAL A 19 -5.85 -0.24 20.67
CA VAL A 19 -6.53 -1.09 21.66
C VAL A 19 -6.63 -0.41 23.03
N VAL A 20 -5.55 0.22 23.49
CA VAL A 20 -5.53 0.94 24.77
C VAL A 20 -6.52 2.10 24.75
N ALA A 21 -6.57 2.86 23.64
CA ALA A 21 -7.49 3.97 23.49
C ALA A 21 -8.95 3.50 23.56
N SER A 22 -9.31 2.38 22.92
CA SER A 22 -10.64 1.77 23.05
C SER A 22 -10.95 1.31 24.48
N GLY A 23 -9.98 0.71 25.16
CA GLY A 23 -10.12 0.29 26.56
C GLY A 23 -10.35 1.46 27.52
N VAL A 24 -9.63 2.57 27.32
CA VAL A 24 -9.77 3.80 28.11
C VAL A 24 -11.15 4.43 27.93
N MET A 25 -11.72 4.41 26.71
CA MET A 25 -13.05 4.95 26.46
C MET A 25 -14.14 4.15 27.20
N VAL A 26 -14.11 2.82 27.09
CA VAL A 26 -15.04 1.94 27.81
C VAL A 26 -14.89 2.10 29.33
N TRP A 27 -13.65 2.28 29.81
CA TRP A 27 -13.38 2.53 31.22
C TRP A 27 -13.92 3.89 31.68
N TYR A 28 -13.71 4.96 30.90
CA TYR A 28 -14.17 6.31 31.21
C TYR A 28 -15.71 6.39 31.24
N GLU A 29 -16.37 5.82 30.23
CA GLU A 29 -17.84 5.79 30.16
C GLU A 29 -18.45 4.97 31.32
N ARG A 30 -17.76 3.92 31.78
CA ARG A 30 -18.20 3.12 32.94
C ARG A 30 -17.84 3.72 34.30
N ARG A 31 -16.81 4.56 34.40
CA ARG A 31 -16.31 5.10 35.69
C ARG A 31 -16.64 6.55 35.96
N VAL A 32 -16.94 7.37 34.96
CA VAL A 32 -17.40 8.74 35.20
C VAL A 32 -18.91 8.67 35.40
N PRO A 33 -19.42 8.76 36.64
CA PRO A 33 -20.85 8.70 36.87
C PRO A 33 -21.47 9.92 36.20
N GLY A 34 -22.48 9.70 35.35
CA GLY A 34 -23.37 10.77 34.96
C GLY A 34 -23.87 11.51 36.21
N ARG A 35 -23.80 12.83 36.27
CA ARG A 35 -24.21 13.56 37.48
C ARG A 35 -25.73 13.68 37.53
N LYS A 36 -26.33 13.43 38.69
CA LYS A 36 -27.73 13.80 39.00
C LYS A 36 -27.80 15.32 39.15
N ARG A 37 -28.67 15.97 38.38
CA ARG A 37 -28.77 17.44 38.37
C ARG A 37 -30.22 17.88 38.25
N ILE A 38 -30.62 18.82 39.11
CA ILE A 38 -31.89 19.52 38.98
C ILE A 38 -31.61 20.96 38.59
N GLY A 39 -31.94 21.30 37.35
CA GLY A 39 -31.94 22.66 36.85
C GLY A 39 -33.28 23.35 37.18
N TYR A 40 -33.23 24.62 37.57
CA TYR A 40 -34.44 25.44 37.66
C TYR A 40 -34.27 26.79 36.97
N ARG A 41 -35.35 27.29 36.35
CA ARG A 41 -35.35 28.60 35.69
C ARG A 41 -36.70 29.29 35.80
N VAL A 42 -36.65 30.61 35.95
CA VAL A 42 -37.81 31.49 35.92
C VAL A 42 -38.15 31.78 34.46
N GLN A 43 -39.22 31.19 33.93
CA GLN A 43 -39.66 31.39 32.55
C GLN A 43 -40.50 32.65 32.38
N MET A 44 -41.18 33.08 33.44
CA MET A 44 -42.02 34.27 33.48
C MET A 44 -42.00 34.84 34.89
N ASP A 45 -41.89 36.16 35.02
CA ASP A 45 -42.09 36.92 36.26
C ASP A 45 -42.73 38.24 35.84
N ASN A 46 -44.07 38.32 35.91
CA ASN A 46 -44.85 39.44 35.40
C ASN A 46 -45.76 40.00 36.49
N ALA A 47 -45.92 41.32 36.53
CA ALA A 47 -46.93 41.95 37.36
C ALA A 47 -48.33 41.70 36.78
N ILE A 48 -49.28 41.30 37.65
CA ILE A 48 -50.72 41.33 37.41
C ILE A 48 -51.23 42.59 38.11
N GLY A 49 -50.91 43.77 37.57
CA GLY A 49 -51.22 45.07 38.20
C GLY A 49 -50.42 46.23 37.62
N ASP A 50 -50.66 47.43 38.16
CA ASP A 50 -49.79 48.59 37.96
C ASP A 50 -48.61 48.46 38.90
N ASP A 51 -47.41 48.36 38.35
CA ASP A 51 -46.20 48.42 39.14
C ASP A 51 -45.92 49.89 39.46
N VAL A 52 -46.71 50.44 40.41
CA VAL A 52 -46.74 51.88 40.74
C VAL A 52 -45.38 52.38 41.23
N ARG A 53 -44.47 51.48 41.64
CA ARG A 53 -43.09 51.82 42.04
C ARG A 53 -42.07 51.76 40.91
N SER A 54 -42.28 50.97 39.85
CA SER A 54 -41.35 50.88 38.70
C SER A 54 -41.75 51.75 37.50
N GLY A 55 -42.91 52.41 37.53
CA GLY A 55 -43.32 53.42 36.54
C GLY A 55 -43.79 52.84 35.20
N ARG A 56 -44.23 51.58 35.16
CA ARG A 56 -44.81 50.95 33.96
C ARG A 56 -46.33 50.88 34.07
N GLU A 57 -47.04 51.67 33.26
CA GLU A 57 -48.49 51.56 33.11
C GLU A 57 -48.87 50.26 32.39
N ASN A 58 -49.67 49.41 33.04
CA ASN A 58 -50.26 48.22 32.40
C ASN A 58 -51.76 48.43 32.19
N ARG A 59 -52.24 48.22 30.95
CA ARG A 59 -53.67 48.35 30.62
C ARG A 59 -54.47 47.16 31.16
N ARG A 60 -55.47 47.42 32.02
CA ARG A 60 -56.35 46.39 32.60
C ARG A 60 -57.63 46.18 31.77
N LEU A 61 -58.07 44.93 31.66
CA LEU A 61 -59.38 44.51 31.14
C LEU A 61 -59.79 43.20 31.83
N GLY A 62 -60.82 43.22 32.70
CA GLY A 62 -61.38 42.02 33.36
C GLY A 62 -61.34 42.03 34.90
N LEU A 63 -61.60 40.87 35.53
CA LEU A 63 -61.84 40.62 36.97
C LEU A 63 -60.67 40.88 37.95
N PHE A 64 -59.60 41.57 37.53
CA PHE A 64 -58.39 41.74 38.34
C PHE A 64 -58.49 42.84 39.42
N ASP A 65 -59.56 43.62 39.42
CA ASP A 65 -59.75 44.76 40.34
C ASP A 65 -60.56 44.42 41.61
N GLU A 66 -61.12 43.21 41.74
CA GLU A 66 -62.18 42.93 42.73
C GLU A 66 -61.75 42.05 43.92
N ALA A 67 -60.52 41.50 43.94
CA ALA A 67 -60.05 40.66 45.05
C ALA A 67 -59.11 41.43 46.02
N PRO A 68 -59.35 41.40 47.35
CA PRO A 68 -58.51 42.07 48.34
C PRO A 68 -57.04 41.58 48.29
N GLY A 69 -56.08 42.51 48.19
CA GLY A 69 -54.65 42.20 48.26
C GLY A 69 -53.96 41.90 46.92
N MET A 70 -54.60 42.19 45.77
CA MET A 70 -54.02 41.99 44.44
C MET A 70 -53.41 43.25 43.79
N VAL A 71 -53.27 44.35 44.53
CA VAL A 71 -52.74 45.62 43.99
C VAL A 71 -51.29 45.49 43.51
N ASP A 72 -50.49 44.67 44.20
CA ASP A 72 -49.08 44.36 43.88
C ASP A 72 -48.90 42.87 43.55
N ALA A 73 -49.84 42.28 42.79
CA ALA A 73 -49.78 40.86 42.46
C ALA A 73 -48.74 40.59 41.36
N THR A 74 -47.95 39.53 41.51
CA THR A 74 -47.02 39.05 40.49
C THR A 74 -47.27 37.58 40.18
N LEU A 75 -47.02 37.18 38.93
CA LEU A 75 -47.19 35.82 38.45
C LEU A 75 -45.86 35.29 37.96
N VAL A 76 -45.40 34.21 38.58
CA VAL A 76 -44.13 33.58 38.28
C VAL A 76 -44.36 32.18 37.70
N LEU A 77 -43.72 31.87 36.57
CA LEU A 77 -43.65 30.51 36.04
C LEU A 77 -42.25 29.94 36.25
N LEU A 78 -42.10 29.05 37.23
CA LEU A 78 -40.86 28.37 37.54
C LEU A 78 -40.82 26.99 36.86
N ARG A 79 -39.85 26.74 35.98
CA ARG A 79 -39.62 25.41 35.40
C ARG A 79 -38.51 24.71 36.18
N ILE A 80 -38.75 23.47 36.58
CA ILE A 80 -37.81 22.59 37.26
C ILE A 80 -37.64 21.34 36.39
N GLU A 81 -36.41 20.95 36.09
CA GLU A 81 -36.09 19.88 35.15
C GLU A 81 -34.87 19.06 35.58
N ASN A 82 -34.81 17.79 35.15
CA ASN A 82 -33.61 16.98 35.24
C ASN A 82 -32.76 17.16 33.97
N ASP A 83 -31.80 18.09 34.03
CA ASP A 83 -30.80 18.34 32.98
C ASP A 83 -29.52 17.51 33.16
N GLY A 84 -29.54 16.56 34.11
CA GLY A 84 -28.50 15.58 34.33
C GLY A 84 -28.54 14.41 33.34
N SER A 85 -27.60 13.48 33.50
CA SER A 85 -27.53 12.26 32.67
C SER A 85 -28.10 11.02 33.37
N GLN A 86 -28.48 11.13 34.64
CA GLN A 86 -29.07 10.07 35.45
C GLN A 86 -30.50 10.42 35.88
N THR A 87 -31.34 9.40 36.05
CA THR A 87 -32.66 9.53 36.68
C THR A 87 -32.53 9.92 38.15
N ILE A 88 -33.46 10.76 38.60
CA ILE A 88 -33.59 11.18 40.00
C ILE A 88 -34.78 10.44 40.59
N ASP A 89 -34.54 9.65 41.63
CA ASP A 89 -35.56 8.94 42.37
C ASP A 89 -35.97 9.73 43.63
N ARG A 90 -37.06 9.31 44.27
CA ARG A 90 -37.58 9.89 45.51
C ARG A 90 -36.55 9.86 46.65
N ASP A 91 -35.74 8.81 46.70
CA ASP A 91 -34.73 8.61 47.75
C ASP A 91 -33.43 9.41 47.49
N ASP A 92 -33.30 10.04 46.32
CA ASP A 92 -32.15 10.89 46.02
C ASP A 92 -32.24 12.27 46.68
N TYR A 93 -33.44 12.72 47.06
CA TYR A 93 -33.62 13.98 47.76
C TYR A 93 -33.09 13.88 49.20
N THR A 94 -32.11 14.72 49.53
CA THR A 94 -31.42 14.66 50.84
C THR A 94 -32.19 15.33 51.97
N SER A 95 -33.29 16.03 51.67
CA SER A 95 -34.13 16.70 52.67
C SER A 95 -34.69 15.66 53.65
N PRO A 96 -34.61 15.86 54.98
CA PRO A 96 -35.26 14.99 55.95
C PRO A 96 -36.78 15.22 56.01
N GLU A 97 -37.27 16.31 55.40
CA GLU A 97 -38.69 16.66 55.41
C GLU A 97 -39.50 15.87 54.37
N ARG A 98 -40.83 15.99 54.43
CA ARG A 98 -41.72 15.34 53.45
C ARG A 98 -41.52 15.89 52.02
N HIS A 99 -41.08 17.15 51.92
CA HIS A 99 -40.77 17.81 50.66
C HIS A 99 -39.27 17.69 50.32
N GLY A 100 -38.97 17.64 49.01
CA GLY A 100 -37.61 17.48 48.50
C GLY A 100 -36.90 18.81 48.25
N LEU A 101 -37.63 19.81 47.77
CA LEU A 101 -37.12 21.12 47.39
C LEU A 101 -38.00 22.23 47.99
N THR A 102 -37.43 23.43 48.16
CA THR A 102 -38.14 24.62 48.63
C THR A 102 -37.79 25.82 47.77
N ALA A 103 -38.78 26.37 47.07
CA ALA A 103 -38.61 27.63 46.35
C ALA A 103 -38.93 28.80 47.29
N VAL A 104 -38.03 29.77 47.37
CA VAL A 104 -38.17 30.97 48.20
C VAL A 104 -38.26 32.19 47.29
N PHE A 105 -39.32 32.97 47.47
CA PHE A 105 -39.59 34.19 46.72
C PHE A 105 -39.23 35.40 47.60
N THR A 106 -38.12 36.07 47.32
CA THR A 106 -37.65 37.18 48.16
C THR A 106 -38.62 38.36 48.09
N ASP A 107 -38.99 38.90 49.26
CA ASP A 107 -39.93 40.03 49.45
C ASP A 107 -41.33 39.86 48.84
N ARG A 108 -41.75 38.61 48.57
CA ARG A 108 -43.05 38.31 47.96
C ARG A 108 -43.77 37.20 48.73
N THR A 109 -45.08 37.34 48.92
CA THR A 109 -45.90 36.35 49.63
C THR A 109 -46.72 35.52 48.65
N ILE A 110 -46.73 34.20 48.79
CA ILE A 110 -47.47 33.28 47.92
C ILE A 110 -48.96 33.31 48.28
N ARG A 111 -49.81 33.51 47.26
CA ARG A 111 -51.27 33.49 47.36
C ARG A 111 -51.89 32.24 46.74
N GLY A 112 -51.21 31.64 45.78
CA GLY A 112 -51.63 30.39 45.16
C GLY A 112 -50.54 29.79 44.29
N VAL A 113 -50.67 28.51 44.01
CA VAL A 113 -49.77 27.77 43.11
C VAL A 113 -50.58 26.80 42.27
N SER A 114 -50.23 26.68 41.00
CA SER A 114 -50.73 25.67 40.08
C SER A 114 -49.55 24.93 39.45
N VAL A 115 -49.67 23.62 39.28
CA VAL A 115 -48.65 22.76 38.68
C VAL A 115 -49.09 22.41 37.28
N THR A 116 -48.19 22.54 36.31
CA THR A 116 -48.42 22.18 34.92
C THR A 116 -47.24 21.38 34.39
N GLN A 117 -47.49 20.47 33.46
CA GLN A 117 -46.48 19.57 32.92
C GLN A 117 -46.80 19.21 31.45
N PRO A 118 -45.84 18.63 30.72
CA PRO A 118 -46.10 17.98 29.43
C PRO A 118 -47.14 16.85 29.55
N THR A 119 -47.90 16.64 28.48
CA THR A 119 -48.99 15.64 28.40
C THR A 119 -48.52 14.18 28.43
N ASP A 120 -47.22 13.93 28.29
CA ASP A 120 -46.59 12.61 28.23
C ASP A 120 -46.05 12.10 29.58
N ILE A 121 -46.18 12.89 30.66
CA ILE A 121 -45.58 12.60 31.97
C ILE A 121 -46.63 12.66 33.12
N ASP A 122 -47.86 12.22 32.87
CA ASP A 122 -49.03 12.30 33.78
C ASP A 122 -48.78 11.80 35.21
N HIS A 123 -47.94 10.78 35.38
CA HIS A 123 -47.61 10.17 36.67
C HIS A 123 -46.91 11.11 37.67
N ILE A 124 -46.32 12.21 37.22
CA ILE A 124 -45.67 13.20 38.10
C ILE A 124 -46.70 13.96 38.94
N MET A 125 -47.92 14.19 38.43
CA MET A 125 -48.95 14.97 39.13
C MET A 125 -49.39 14.36 40.46
N ASP A 126 -49.35 13.02 40.57
CA ASP A 126 -49.71 12.28 41.79
C ASP A 126 -48.80 12.61 42.98
N HIS A 127 -47.65 13.23 42.73
CA HIS A 127 -46.72 13.67 43.78
C HIS A 127 -47.11 15.02 44.38
N PHE A 128 -47.91 15.85 43.70
CA PHE A 128 -48.24 17.23 44.10
C PHE A 128 -49.48 17.31 45.00
N SER A 129 -49.42 16.65 46.15
CA SER A 129 -50.49 16.65 47.14
C SER A 129 -50.01 17.12 48.51
N ALA A 130 -50.94 17.61 49.34
CA ALA A 130 -50.62 18.11 50.68
C ALA A 130 -50.01 17.02 51.59
N ASP A 131 -50.45 15.76 51.46
CA ASP A 131 -49.90 14.63 52.22
C ASP A 131 -48.44 14.31 51.84
N ARG A 132 -48.05 14.60 50.59
CA ARG A 132 -46.68 14.48 50.06
C ARG A 132 -45.81 15.71 50.34
N GLY A 133 -46.32 16.67 51.10
CA GLY A 133 -45.57 17.87 51.51
C GLY A 133 -45.65 19.03 50.51
N PHE A 134 -46.54 18.98 49.51
CA PHE A 134 -46.80 20.12 48.63
C PHE A 134 -47.61 21.18 49.37
N GLY A 135 -47.18 22.42 49.27
CA GLY A 135 -47.90 23.56 49.83
C GLY A 135 -46.99 24.75 50.04
N TYR A 136 -47.56 25.87 50.45
CA TYR A 136 -46.81 27.11 50.66
C TYR A 136 -47.13 27.71 52.02
N GLU A 137 -46.20 28.53 52.51
CA GLU A 137 -46.34 29.30 53.74
C GLU A 137 -45.51 30.58 53.61
N GLY A 138 -46.16 31.73 53.74
CA GLY A 138 -45.52 33.02 53.53
C GLY A 138 -44.88 33.11 52.13
N ASN A 139 -43.56 33.19 52.08
CA ASN A 139 -42.78 33.30 50.85
C ASN A 139 -42.09 31.98 50.41
N ARG A 140 -42.41 30.86 51.07
CA ARG A 140 -41.78 29.56 50.81
C ARG A 140 -42.78 28.60 50.20
N LEU A 141 -42.43 28.02 49.05
CA LEU A 141 -43.16 26.96 48.38
C LEU A 141 -42.42 25.64 48.59
N ARG A 142 -43.05 24.70 49.30
CA ARG A 142 -42.55 23.35 49.55
C ARG A 142 -42.92 22.46 48.38
N ILE A 143 -41.94 21.83 47.75
CA ILE A 143 -42.07 20.98 46.56
C ILE A 143 -41.73 19.54 46.95
N PRO A 144 -42.66 18.58 46.76
CA PRO A 144 -42.47 17.16 47.06
C PRO A 144 -41.23 16.55 46.40
N ARG A 145 -40.87 15.36 46.86
CA ARG A 145 -39.87 14.52 46.21
C ARG A 145 -40.49 13.89 44.96
N VAL A 146 -40.16 14.44 43.80
CA VAL A 146 -40.73 14.06 42.49
C VAL A 146 -39.67 13.28 41.69
N PRO A 147 -39.90 12.00 41.36
CA PRO A 147 -39.00 11.29 40.46
C PRO A 147 -38.96 11.97 39.07
N LEU A 148 -37.77 12.12 38.50
CA LEU A 148 -37.56 12.76 37.19
C LEU A 148 -36.57 11.95 36.36
N ASN A 149 -37.00 11.42 35.21
CA ASN A 149 -36.08 10.85 34.24
C ASN A 149 -35.29 11.96 33.54
N ARG A 150 -34.25 11.56 32.80
CA ARG A 150 -33.44 12.49 32.02
C ARG A 150 -34.34 13.28 31.05
N GLY A 151 -34.35 14.60 31.18
CA GLY A 151 -35.14 15.51 30.34
C GLY A 151 -36.54 15.81 30.84
N ASP A 152 -37.04 15.10 31.85
CA ASP A 152 -38.36 15.35 32.44
C ASP A 152 -38.38 16.71 33.14
N TYR A 153 -39.52 17.39 33.06
CA TYR A 153 -39.71 18.69 33.71
C TYR A 153 -41.16 18.92 34.12
N PHE A 154 -41.34 19.76 35.13
CA PHE A 154 -42.64 20.32 35.50
C PHE A 154 -42.51 21.84 35.70
N LYS A 155 -43.65 22.52 35.69
CA LYS A 155 -43.73 23.97 35.83
C LYS A 155 -44.68 24.33 36.97
N LEU A 156 -44.25 25.29 37.79
CA LEU A 156 -45.02 25.85 38.88
C LEU A 156 -45.41 27.27 38.51
N LEU A 157 -46.70 27.50 38.33
CA LEU A 157 -47.29 28.82 38.15
C LEU A 157 -47.69 29.34 39.53
N VAL A 158 -46.99 30.36 40.03
CA VAL A 158 -47.12 30.87 41.40
C VAL A 158 -47.67 32.29 41.36
N LEU A 159 -48.80 32.49 42.03
CA LEU A 159 -49.39 33.80 42.27
C LEU A 159 -48.82 34.37 43.57
N LEU A 160 -48.24 35.56 43.49
CA LEU A 160 -47.53 36.25 44.56
C LEU A 160 -48.15 37.63 44.81
N SER A 161 -47.93 38.21 45.99
CA SER A 161 -48.32 39.58 46.34
C SER A 161 -47.27 40.28 47.22
N GLY A 162 -47.21 41.61 47.14
CA GLY A 162 -46.53 42.48 48.11
C GLY A 162 -45.11 42.92 47.74
N GLY A 163 -44.55 42.46 46.61
CA GLY A 163 -43.22 42.86 46.14
C GLY A 163 -43.12 42.82 44.61
N ASP A 164 -42.15 43.56 44.08
CA ASP A 164 -42.04 43.87 42.64
C ASP A 164 -41.54 42.69 41.79
N VAL A 165 -41.63 42.84 40.46
CA VAL A 165 -41.06 41.89 39.49
C VAL A 165 -39.53 41.87 39.59
N GLY A 166 -38.92 40.69 39.38
CA GLY A 166 -37.46 40.57 39.31
C GLY A 166 -36.75 40.47 40.66
N ARG A 167 -37.50 40.37 41.77
CA ARG A 167 -36.91 39.95 43.05
C ARG A 167 -36.37 38.52 42.94
N GLU A 168 -35.33 38.23 43.70
CA GLU A 168 -34.64 36.95 43.61
C GLU A 168 -35.56 35.76 43.94
N ILE A 169 -35.45 34.68 43.16
CA ILE A 169 -36.12 33.40 43.41
C ILE A 169 -35.05 32.32 43.52
N ARG A 170 -34.96 31.67 44.68
CA ARG A 170 -33.97 30.60 44.93
C ARG A 170 -34.68 29.29 45.21
N LEU A 171 -34.19 28.23 44.58
CA LEU A 171 -34.61 26.86 44.87
C LEU A 171 -33.56 26.20 45.77
N TYR A 172 -33.98 25.83 46.97
CA TYR A 172 -33.15 25.14 47.95
C TYR A 172 -33.51 23.65 47.97
N GLY A 173 -32.51 22.81 48.21
CA GLY A 173 -32.65 21.37 48.31
C GLY A 173 -31.33 20.69 47.96
N GLY A 174 -31.18 19.44 48.38
CA GLY A 174 -29.99 18.66 48.07
C GLY A 174 -30.36 17.37 47.36
N ILE A 175 -29.46 16.92 46.48
CA ILE A 175 -29.56 15.66 45.74
C ILE A 175 -28.33 14.83 46.08
N ARG A 176 -28.54 13.57 46.44
CA ARG A 176 -27.46 12.64 46.75
C ARG A 176 -26.58 12.47 45.52
N GLU A 177 -25.28 12.72 45.68
CA GLU A 177 -24.31 12.67 44.56
C GLU A 177 -24.68 13.62 43.40
N GLY A 178 -25.43 14.69 43.68
CA GLY A 178 -25.92 15.64 42.69
C GLY A 178 -26.01 17.06 43.23
N GLU A 179 -26.58 17.96 42.42
CA GLU A 179 -26.76 19.36 42.78
C GLU A 179 -28.06 19.94 42.23
N VAL A 180 -28.55 21.00 42.89
CA VAL A 180 -29.64 21.85 42.41
C VAL A 180 -29.02 23.17 41.97
N HIS A 181 -29.24 23.59 40.73
CA HIS A 181 -28.62 24.82 40.22
C HIS A 181 -29.57 25.66 39.36
N PRO A 182 -29.37 26.99 39.29
CA PRO A 182 -30.05 27.81 38.32
C PRO A 182 -29.62 27.42 36.90
N ASN A 183 -30.58 27.26 35.99
CA ASN A 183 -30.34 26.96 34.58
C ASN A 183 -30.61 28.22 33.72
N ARG A 184 -29.76 28.48 32.71
CA ARG A 184 -29.95 29.55 31.72
C ARG A 184 -30.29 28.89 30.38
N SER A 185 -31.34 29.33 29.69
CA SER A 185 -31.72 28.76 28.40
C SER A 185 -30.59 28.94 27.38
N ALA A 186 -30.13 27.84 26.77
CA ALA A 186 -29.52 27.88 25.45
C ALA A 186 -30.56 28.44 24.47
N THR A 187 -30.16 29.39 23.63
CA THR A 187 -31.02 29.92 22.57
C THR A 187 -31.26 28.85 21.50
N PRO A 188 -32.34 28.93 20.69
CA PRO A 188 -32.67 27.92 19.68
C PRO A 188 -31.57 27.65 18.62
N ASP A 189 -30.54 28.50 18.54
CA ASP A 189 -29.42 28.39 17.58
C ASP A 189 -28.15 27.73 18.15
N GLU A 190 -28.12 27.35 19.43
CA GLU A 190 -26.98 26.59 19.97
C GLU A 190 -27.16 25.10 19.68
N LYS A 191 -26.80 24.72 18.45
CA LYS A 191 -26.62 23.33 17.99
C LYS A 191 -25.94 22.48 19.05
N GLU A 192 -26.54 21.32 19.31
CA GLU A 192 -26.01 20.25 20.15
C GLU A 192 -24.52 20.02 19.87
N ASN A 193 -23.71 20.05 20.93
CA ASN A 193 -22.27 19.84 20.82
C ASN A 193 -21.99 18.43 20.29
N VAL A 194 -21.66 18.36 19.00
CA VAL A 194 -21.10 17.19 18.34
C VAL A 194 -19.77 16.84 19.02
N PHE A 195 -19.78 15.69 19.69
CA PHE A 195 -18.69 15.00 20.37
C PHE A 195 -17.96 15.78 21.48
N SER A 196 -17.92 15.16 22.68
CA SER A 196 -17.18 15.66 23.84
C SER A 196 -15.68 15.84 23.54
N LEU A 197 -14.99 16.71 24.29
CA LEU A 197 -13.54 16.96 24.12
C LEU A 197 -12.70 15.66 24.10
N PRO A 198 -12.98 14.65 24.96
CA PRO A 198 -12.31 13.35 24.90
C PRO A 198 -12.60 12.59 23.60
N ALA A 199 -13.85 12.62 23.11
CA ALA A 199 -14.22 11.97 21.86
C ALA A 199 -13.51 12.61 20.65
N ARG A 200 -13.29 13.93 20.65
CA ARG A 200 -12.53 14.62 19.59
C ARG A 200 -11.05 14.22 19.58
N VAL A 201 -10.41 14.16 20.75
CA VAL A 201 -9.01 13.73 20.89
C VAL A 201 -8.84 12.29 20.41
N PHE A 202 -9.80 11.42 20.76
CA PHE A 202 -9.80 10.02 20.34
C PHE A 202 -9.95 9.83 18.83
N THR A 203 -10.91 10.51 18.20
CA THR A 203 -11.09 10.45 16.73
C THR A 203 -9.83 10.92 16.00
N ALA A 204 -9.15 11.96 16.51
CA ALA A 204 -7.89 12.43 15.95
C ALA A 204 -6.77 11.38 16.04
N LEU A 205 -6.61 10.71 17.20
CA LEU A 205 -5.60 9.67 17.39
C LEU A 205 -5.84 8.43 16.51
N LEU A 206 -7.09 7.99 16.37
CA LEU A 206 -7.43 6.88 15.47
C LEU A 206 -7.18 7.24 14.01
N THR A 207 -7.59 8.43 13.58
CA THR A 207 -7.37 8.90 12.20
C THR A 207 -5.89 8.98 11.88
N ALA A 208 -5.07 9.51 12.80
CA ALA A 208 -3.62 9.54 12.64
C ALA A 208 -3.02 8.13 12.55
N SER A 209 -3.48 7.20 13.39
CA SER A 209 -3.00 5.80 13.36
C SER A 209 -3.33 5.10 12.03
N VAL A 210 -4.54 5.30 11.51
CA VAL A 210 -4.97 4.74 10.22
C VAL A 210 -4.19 5.34 9.06
N LEU A 211 -3.94 6.66 9.08
CA LEU A 211 -3.15 7.33 8.03
C LEU A 211 -1.69 6.87 8.03
N VAL A 212 -1.10 6.64 9.20
CA VAL A 212 0.26 6.08 9.31
C VAL A 212 0.30 4.65 8.75
N LEU A 213 -0.67 3.80 9.10
CA LEU A 213 -0.80 2.44 8.57
C LEU A 213 -1.01 2.41 7.05
N ALA A 214 -1.91 3.25 6.54
CA ALA A 214 -2.15 3.39 5.11
C ALA A 214 -0.91 3.90 4.37
N GLY A 215 -0.15 4.83 4.96
CA GLY A 215 1.13 5.26 4.44
C GLY A 215 2.14 4.11 4.31
N ILE A 216 2.30 3.29 5.35
CA ILE A 216 3.22 2.14 5.32
C ILE A 216 2.83 1.14 4.23
N VAL A 217 1.53 0.90 4.01
CA VAL A 217 1.05 -0.04 2.97
C VAL A 217 1.20 0.54 1.56
N VAL A 218 0.88 1.83 1.36
CA VAL A 218 0.93 2.46 0.03
C VAL A 218 2.35 2.80 -0.40
N PHE A 219 3.26 3.08 0.54
CA PHE A 219 4.68 3.30 0.27
C PHE A 219 5.53 2.01 0.36
N ARG A 220 4.93 0.84 0.60
CA ARG A 220 5.59 -0.46 0.46
C ARG A 220 5.46 -0.96 -0.98
N ASP A 221 6.53 -0.80 -1.76
CA ASP A 221 6.73 -1.59 -2.98
C ASP A 221 7.36 -2.95 -2.62
N GLY A 222 6.66 -4.05 -2.94
CA GLY A 222 7.17 -5.42 -2.89
C GLY A 222 7.07 -6.14 -1.54
N ASN A 223 7.01 -7.48 -1.58
CA ASN A 223 7.13 -8.31 -0.38
C ASN A 223 8.47 -8.01 0.33
N PRO A 224 8.57 -8.13 1.66
CA PRO A 224 9.84 -7.94 2.33
C PRO A 224 10.85 -8.96 1.78
N ILE A 225 11.84 -8.45 1.04
CA ILE A 225 12.98 -9.24 0.58
C ILE A 225 13.63 -9.84 1.83
N GLU A 226 13.68 -11.18 1.91
CA GLU A 226 14.39 -11.87 2.99
C GLU A 226 15.90 -11.69 2.77
N CYS A 227 16.45 -10.63 3.37
CA CYS A 227 17.87 -10.32 3.27
C CYS A 227 18.72 -11.32 4.03
N GLU A 228 19.63 -11.97 3.32
CA GLU A 228 20.62 -12.89 3.88
C GLU A 228 22.03 -12.37 3.65
N ARG A 229 22.95 -12.74 4.55
CA ARG A 229 24.36 -12.31 4.51
C ARG A 229 25.27 -13.43 4.01
N GLY A 230 26.46 -13.06 3.55
CA GLY A 230 27.51 -13.98 3.12
C GLY A 230 27.91 -13.81 1.67
N GLY A 231 28.72 -14.75 1.16
CA GLY A 231 29.22 -14.75 -0.21
C GLY A 231 28.41 -15.69 -1.12
N LEU A 232 28.08 -15.20 -2.31
CA LEU A 232 27.45 -15.96 -3.40
C LEU A 232 28.22 -15.72 -4.69
N THR A 233 28.58 -16.78 -5.40
CA THR A 233 29.14 -16.65 -6.75
C THR A 233 28.06 -16.99 -7.78
N VAL A 234 27.89 -16.12 -8.78
CA VAL A 234 27.03 -16.36 -9.92
C VAL A 234 27.90 -16.53 -11.16
N THR A 235 27.83 -17.68 -11.81
CA THR A 235 28.65 -18.01 -13.00
C THR A 235 27.77 -18.33 -14.21
N GLY A 236 28.38 -18.53 -15.39
CA GLY A 236 27.71 -19.09 -16.56
C GLY A 236 27.46 -18.08 -17.68
N SER A 237 26.19 -17.95 -18.09
CA SER A 237 25.73 -17.19 -19.27
C SER A 237 26.38 -15.81 -19.40
N THR A 238 27.08 -15.59 -20.52
CA THR A 238 27.57 -14.26 -20.90
C THR A 238 26.47 -13.40 -21.52
N ALA A 239 25.42 -14.02 -22.06
CA ALA A 239 24.29 -13.33 -22.65
C ALA A 239 23.44 -12.64 -21.58
N PHE A 240 23.26 -13.31 -20.44
CA PHE A 240 22.43 -12.83 -19.33
C PHE A 240 23.21 -12.05 -18.26
N ALA A 241 24.54 -11.98 -18.37
CA ALA A 241 25.41 -11.31 -17.41
C ALA A 241 24.99 -9.87 -17.05
N PRO A 242 24.63 -8.98 -18.00
CA PRO A 242 24.23 -7.60 -17.66
C PRO A 242 22.99 -7.51 -16.75
N VAL A 243 22.09 -8.50 -16.87
CA VAL A 243 20.89 -8.61 -16.03
C VAL A 243 21.30 -8.96 -14.62
N ILE A 244 22.08 -10.03 -14.48
CA ILE A 244 22.55 -10.52 -13.18
C ILE A 244 23.43 -9.50 -12.48
N GLU A 245 24.32 -8.80 -13.17
CA GLU A 245 25.15 -7.74 -12.59
C GLU A 245 24.29 -6.60 -12.02
N THR A 246 23.19 -6.26 -12.70
CA THR A 246 22.26 -5.22 -12.25
C THR A 246 21.50 -5.71 -11.02
N LEU A 247 20.93 -6.91 -11.08
CA LEU A 247 20.15 -7.49 -9.98
C LEU A 247 21.00 -7.80 -8.74
N ALA A 248 22.25 -8.24 -8.92
CA ALA A 248 23.20 -8.46 -7.83
C ALA A 248 23.49 -7.14 -7.10
N LYS A 249 23.85 -6.08 -7.83
CA LYS A 249 24.09 -4.75 -7.24
C LYS A 249 22.86 -4.19 -6.54
N ASP A 250 21.69 -4.34 -7.13
CA ASP A 250 20.44 -3.88 -6.53
C ASP A 250 20.12 -4.67 -5.25
N TYR A 251 20.37 -5.98 -5.22
CA TYR A 251 20.20 -6.82 -4.03
C TYR A 251 21.19 -6.41 -2.93
N GLU A 252 22.47 -6.24 -3.24
CA GLU A 252 23.50 -5.81 -2.28
C GLU A 252 23.19 -4.43 -1.68
N GLY A 253 22.67 -3.51 -2.51
CA GLY A 253 22.24 -2.19 -2.05
C GLY A 253 21.06 -2.24 -1.07
N LYS A 254 20.18 -3.23 -1.22
CA LYS A 254 19.01 -3.44 -0.34
C LYS A 254 19.36 -4.29 0.90
N CYS A 255 20.27 -5.25 0.77
CA CYS A 255 20.59 -6.26 1.77
C CYS A 255 22.04 -6.14 2.26
N GLN A 256 22.24 -5.34 3.31
CA GLN A 256 23.57 -5.13 3.87
C GLN A 256 24.22 -6.43 4.37
N GLY A 257 25.44 -6.68 3.87
CA GLY A 257 26.24 -7.86 4.22
C GLY A 257 26.07 -9.05 3.27
N ALA A 258 25.31 -8.90 2.18
CA ALA A 258 25.39 -9.77 1.01
C ALA A 258 26.57 -9.35 0.12
N ASP A 259 27.30 -10.32 -0.42
CA ASP A 259 28.38 -10.15 -1.38
C ASP A 259 28.18 -11.14 -2.53
N ILE A 260 27.83 -10.63 -3.71
CA ILE A 260 27.47 -11.40 -4.89
C ILE A 260 28.49 -11.12 -6.00
N THR A 261 29.38 -12.10 -6.23
CA THR A 261 30.37 -12.02 -7.30
C THR A 261 29.83 -12.65 -8.58
N VAL A 262 29.82 -11.90 -9.69
CA VAL A 262 29.38 -12.37 -11.01
C VAL A 262 30.59 -12.72 -11.89
N GLU A 263 30.70 -13.98 -12.31
CA GLU A 263 31.77 -14.53 -13.15
C GLU A 263 31.21 -15.19 -14.43
N ALA A 264 30.74 -14.38 -15.38
CA ALA A 264 30.20 -14.90 -16.64
C ALA A 264 31.30 -15.38 -17.60
N ARG A 265 31.39 -16.69 -17.84
CA ARG A 265 32.41 -17.32 -18.72
C ARG A 265 31.86 -18.26 -19.79
N GLY A 266 30.54 -18.43 -19.86
CA GLY A 266 29.86 -19.34 -20.78
C GLY A 266 28.96 -20.31 -20.02
N SER A 267 27.77 -20.55 -20.59
CA SER A 267 26.67 -21.31 -19.99
C SER A 267 27.08 -22.73 -19.60
N GLU A 268 27.65 -23.50 -20.52
CA GLU A 268 28.05 -24.88 -20.26
C GLU A 268 29.24 -24.95 -19.28
N LEU A 269 30.20 -24.02 -19.43
CA LEU A 269 31.34 -23.97 -18.52
C LEU A 269 30.90 -23.72 -17.08
N GLY A 270 30.01 -22.76 -16.85
CA GLY A 270 29.51 -22.46 -15.50
C GLY A 270 28.76 -23.63 -14.87
N VAL A 271 27.94 -24.35 -15.65
CA VAL A 271 27.21 -25.54 -15.18
C VAL A 271 28.16 -26.70 -14.85
N VAL A 272 29.15 -26.96 -15.71
CA VAL A 272 30.17 -28.00 -15.47
C VAL A 272 31.07 -27.65 -14.28
N GLU A 273 31.46 -26.38 -14.13
CA GLU A 273 32.23 -25.91 -12.97
C GLU A 273 31.46 -26.09 -11.66
N LEU A 274 30.15 -25.83 -11.66
CA LEU A 274 29.27 -26.07 -10.52
C LEU A 274 29.22 -27.56 -10.14
N ASP A 275 29.05 -28.45 -11.11
CA ASP A 275 29.07 -29.91 -10.88
C ASP A 275 30.42 -30.40 -10.36
N ALA A 276 31.52 -29.97 -11.00
CA ALA A 276 32.87 -30.30 -10.57
C ALA A 276 33.18 -29.75 -9.16
N LEU A 277 32.63 -28.58 -8.80
CA LEU A 277 32.73 -28.04 -7.45
C LEU A 277 31.92 -28.90 -6.46
N ALA A 278 30.72 -29.34 -6.83
CA ALA A 278 29.90 -30.21 -6.00
C ALA A 278 30.58 -31.57 -5.69
N GLY A 279 31.34 -32.10 -6.66
CA GLY A 279 32.17 -33.29 -6.47
C GLY A 279 33.33 -33.08 -5.47
N ARG A 280 33.84 -31.85 -5.34
CA ARG A 280 34.93 -31.49 -4.42
C ARG A 280 34.44 -31.04 -3.04
N SER A 281 33.43 -30.18 -3.00
CA SER A 281 32.85 -29.58 -1.79
C SER A 281 31.38 -29.23 -2.03
N LYS A 282 30.50 -30.03 -1.43
CA LYS A 282 29.04 -29.82 -1.48
C LYS A 282 28.64 -28.50 -0.83
N ASP A 283 29.33 -28.09 0.23
CA ASP A 283 29.02 -26.85 0.94
C ASP A 283 29.39 -25.62 0.10
N SER A 284 30.55 -25.65 -0.56
CA SER A 284 30.97 -24.58 -1.47
C SER A 284 30.03 -24.48 -2.68
N ALA A 285 29.61 -25.61 -3.25
CA ALA A 285 28.70 -25.63 -4.40
C ALA A 285 27.31 -25.06 -4.08
N ARG A 286 26.87 -25.07 -2.81
CA ARG A 286 25.59 -24.44 -2.40
C ARG A 286 25.64 -22.92 -2.40
N SER A 287 26.84 -22.32 -2.43
CA SER A 287 27.06 -20.88 -2.55
C SER A 287 27.36 -20.46 -4.00
N VAL A 288 26.97 -21.28 -4.99
CA VAL A 288 27.16 -20.99 -6.41
C VAL A 288 25.84 -21.19 -7.17
N ILE A 289 25.50 -20.24 -8.04
CA ILE A 289 24.41 -20.34 -9.01
C ILE A 289 25.01 -20.26 -10.41
N ALA A 290 24.71 -21.22 -11.27
CA ALA A 290 25.15 -21.22 -12.66
C ALA A 290 23.99 -20.86 -13.60
N PHE A 291 24.11 -19.77 -14.34
CA PHE A 291 23.13 -19.36 -15.34
C PHE A 291 23.42 -19.99 -16.70
N SER A 292 22.38 -20.39 -17.42
CA SER A 292 22.51 -20.96 -18.77
C SER A 292 21.36 -20.56 -19.68
N ASP A 293 21.73 -20.14 -20.87
CA ASP A 293 20.89 -19.69 -22.00
C ASP A 293 19.85 -20.74 -22.45
N GLY A 294 20.07 -22.00 -22.07
CA GLY A 294 19.20 -23.13 -22.39
C GLY A 294 19.34 -24.26 -21.37
N PRO A 295 18.63 -25.38 -21.58
CA PRO A 295 18.66 -26.52 -20.67
C PRO A 295 20.06 -27.15 -20.61
N SER A 296 20.75 -26.98 -19.47
CA SER A 296 22.07 -27.56 -19.21
C SER A 296 22.20 -27.85 -17.72
N GLY A 297 22.26 -29.13 -17.32
CA GLY A 297 22.46 -29.50 -15.91
C GLY A 297 21.61 -30.65 -15.41
N GLU A 298 20.51 -31.01 -16.08
CA GLU A 298 19.70 -32.18 -15.69
C GLU A 298 20.51 -33.48 -15.71
N ARG A 299 21.36 -33.63 -16.73
CA ARG A 299 22.30 -34.77 -16.88
C ARG A 299 23.34 -34.84 -15.75
N LEU A 300 23.56 -33.73 -15.04
CA LEU A 300 24.50 -33.59 -13.93
C LEU A 300 23.80 -33.62 -12.57
N GLY A 301 22.48 -33.86 -12.53
CA GLY A 301 21.72 -33.87 -11.28
C GLY A 301 21.57 -32.50 -10.61
N LEU A 302 21.83 -31.42 -11.34
CA LEU A 302 21.63 -30.04 -10.86
C LEU A 302 20.15 -29.64 -10.96
N ARG A 303 19.74 -28.65 -10.15
CA ARG A 303 18.36 -28.15 -10.12
C ARG A 303 18.28 -26.83 -10.87
N GLY A 304 17.61 -26.84 -12.02
CA GLY A 304 17.35 -25.66 -12.83
C GLY A 304 16.02 -24.99 -12.48
N LYS A 305 16.06 -23.66 -12.30
CA LYS A 305 14.89 -22.79 -12.23
C LYS A 305 14.83 -21.96 -13.51
N LYS A 306 13.69 -21.94 -14.21
CA LYS A 306 13.45 -21.07 -15.37
C LYS A 306 13.33 -19.61 -14.91
N ILE A 307 14.09 -18.69 -15.50
CA ILE A 307 14.19 -17.29 -15.06
C ILE A 307 13.57 -16.33 -16.07
N ALA A 308 14.01 -16.42 -17.33
CA ALA A 308 13.52 -15.55 -18.40
C ALA A 308 13.58 -16.27 -19.74
N LEU A 309 12.81 -15.81 -20.72
CA LEU A 309 12.94 -16.16 -22.12
C LEU A 309 13.81 -15.10 -22.81
N SER A 310 14.93 -15.54 -23.37
CA SER A 310 15.87 -14.71 -24.13
C SER A 310 15.59 -14.83 -25.61
N ALA A 311 15.63 -13.68 -26.30
CA ALA A 311 15.64 -13.62 -27.75
C ALA A 311 17.06 -13.32 -28.25
N TYR A 312 17.47 -13.99 -29.32
CA TYR A 312 18.77 -13.80 -29.95
C TYR A 312 18.58 -13.31 -31.38
N THR A 313 19.63 -12.79 -31.99
CA THR A 313 19.59 -12.28 -33.36
C THR A 313 20.91 -12.54 -34.05
N LEU A 314 20.86 -12.65 -35.37
CA LEU A 314 22.05 -12.52 -36.18
C LEU A 314 22.50 -11.06 -36.15
N VAL A 315 23.82 -10.87 -36.17
CA VAL A 315 24.47 -9.57 -36.21
C VAL A 315 25.52 -9.56 -37.31
N ALA A 316 25.71 -8.42 -37.95
CA ALA A 316 26.71 -8.24 -38.98
C ALA A 316 27.35 -6.86 -38.84
N ASN A 317 28.47 -6.64 -39.53
CA ASN A 317 29.07 -5.31 -39.60
C ASN A 317 28.07 -4.30 -40.19
N GLU A 318 27.94 -3.10 -39.64
CA GLU A 318 27.01 -2.08 -40.15
C GLU A 318 27.29 -1.69 -41.62
N GLY A 319 28.55 -1.81 -42.04
CA GLY A 319 28.95 -1.56 -43.43
C GLY A 319 28.47 -2.62 -44.40
N ASN A 320 27.94 -3.74 -43.91
CA ASN A 320 27.31 -4.78 -44.73
C ASN A 320 25.85 -4.38 -44.98
N ALA A 321 25.54 -3.97 -46.20
CA ALA A 321 24.16 -3.67 -46.59
C ALA A 321 23.39 -4.98 -46.84
N PHE A 322 22.35 -5.25 -46.04
CA PHE A 322 21.43 -6.38 -46.25
C PHE A 322 20.10 -5.92 -46.86
N ALA A 323 19.33 -6.87 -47.40
CA ALA A 323 17.92 -6.64 -47.71
C ALA A 323 17.12 -6.44 -46.41
N ALA A 324 16.00 -5.71 -46.48
CA ALA A 324 15.13 -5.51 -45.31
C ALA A 324 14.57 -6.84 -44.77
N ALA A 325 14.47 -7.87 -45.62
CA ALA A 325 14.07 -9.23 -45.22
C ALA A 325 15.20 -10.03 -44.54
N GLY A 326 16.43 -9.52 -44.52
CA GLY A 326 17.59 -10.20 -43.94
C GLY A 326 17.97 -11.48 -44.69
N LEU A 327 18.29 -12.54 -43.95
CA LEU A 327 18.68 -13.85 -44.48
C LEU A 327 17.60 -14.90 -44.19
N SER A 328 17.27 -15.73 -45.17
CA SER A 328 16.42 -16.91 -44.95
C SER A 328 17.15 -17.96 -44.10
N LEU A 329 16.40 -18.80 -43.38
CA LEU A 329 16.98 -19.92 -42.61
C LEU A 329 17.87 -20.82 -43.46
N ARG A 330 17.48 -21.07 -44.71
CA ARG A 330 18.29 -21.86 -45.65
C ARG A 330 19.63 -21.19 -45.94
N GLN A 331 19.64 -19.89 -46.23
CA GLN A 331 20.88 -19.14 -46.48
C GLN A 331 21.78 -19.15 -45.24
N VAL A 332 21.23 -18.98 -44.05
CA VAL A 332 22.00 -19.02 -42.80
C VAL A 332 22.63 -20.40 -42.59
N ARG A 333 21.87 -21.48 -42.81
CA ARG A 333 22.36 -22.87 -42.70
C ARG A 333 23.49 -23.14 -43.68
N GLU A 334 23.33 -22.75 -44.94
CA GLU A 334 24.36 -22.91 -45.97
C GLU A 334 25.61 -22.06 -45.68
N LEU A 335 25.41 -20.84 -45.14
CA LEU A 335 26.49 -19.94 -44.76
C LEU A 335 27.34 -20.50 -43.61
N TYR A 336 26.70 -20.98 -42.54
CA TYR A 336 27.39 -21.58 -41.38
C TYR A 336 27.84 -23.04 -41.63
N ALA A 337 27.41 -23.67 -42.72
CA ALA A 337 28.01 -24.88 -43.27
C ALA A 337 29.28 -24.61 -44.10
N GLY A 338 29.61 -23.33 -44.34
CA GLY A 338 30.78 -22.92 -45.12
C GLY A 338 30.62 -23.08 -46.63
N THR A 339 29.40 -23.24 -47.14
CA THR A 339 29.12 -23.36 -48.58
C THR A 339 29.53 -22.09 -49.35
N TYR A 340 29.39 -20.93 -48.71
CA TYR A 340 29.67 -19.63 -49.32
C TYR A 340 30.94 -19.00 -48.75
N THR A 341 31.94 -18.80 -49.61
CA THR A 341 33.19 -18.12 -49.26
C THR A 341 33.11 -16.60 -49.45
N ARG A 342 32.16 -16.13 -50.25
CA ARG A 342 31.94 -14.70 -50.54
C ARG A 342 30.45 -14.37 -50.53
N TRP A 343 30.13 -13.15 -50.11
CA TRP A 343 28.74 -12.69 -50.00
C TRP A 343 28.02 -12.64 -51.35
N GLY A 344 28.71 -12.34 -52.45
CA GLY A 344 28.10 -12.29 -53.78
C GLY A 344 27.50 -13.62 -54.24
N GLN A 345 27.91 -14.75 -53.64
CA GLN A 345 27.35 -16.08 -53.95
C GLN A 345 25.94 -16.28 -53.39
N LEU A 346 25.55 -15.50 -52.37
CA LEU A 346 24.22 -15.50 -51.77
C LEU A 346 23.23 -14.56 -52.48
N MET A 347 23.72 -13.72 -53.38
CA MET A 347 22.97 -12.64 -54.02
C MET A 347 22.60 -13.01 -55.46
N SER A 348 21.47 -12.49 -55.93
CA SER A 348 21.14 -12.50 -57.36
C SER A 348 22.07 -11.58 -58.15
N GLU A 349 22.14 -11.78 -59.46
CA GLU A 349 22.97 -10.95 -60.35
C GLU A 349 22.56 -9.47 -60.30
N ALA A 350 21.26 -9.19 -60.28
CA ALA A 350 20.73 -7.82 -60.15
C ALA A 350 21.10 -7.16 -58.81
N GLU A 351 21.14 -7.92 -57.71
CA GLU A 351 21.55 -7.42 -56.39
C GLU A 351 23.05 -7.08 -56.35
N ARG A 352 23.89 -7.91 -57.00
CA ARG A 352 25.34 -7.69 -57.10
C ARG A 352 25.68 -6.43 -57.91
N GLU A 353 24.92 -6.13 -58.96
CA GLU A 353 25.23 -5.02 -59.86
C GLU A 353 24.75 -3.65 -59.35
N THR A 354 23.86 -3.63 -58.36
CA THR A 354 23.19 -2.42 -57.88
C THR A 354 23.60 -2.06 -56.44
N LYS A 355 22.73 -2.34 -55.46
CA LYS A 355 22.78 -1.81 -54.08
C LYS A 355 23.81 -2.52 -53.20
N TYR A 356 24.23 -3.74 -53.56
CA TYR A 356 25.05 -4.59 -52.70
C TYR A 356 26.43 -4.93 -53.28
N ARG A 357 26.88 -4.19 -54.30
CA ARG A 357 28.17 -4.41 -55.00
C ARG A 357 29.35 -4.53 -54.04
N ASP A 358 29.51 -3.56 -53.15
CA ASP A 358 30.64 -3.52 -52.22
C ASP A 358 30.61 -4.70 -51.24
N LEU A 359 29.43 -5.18 -50.85
CA LEU A 359 29.29 -6.38 -50.02
C LEU A 359 29.58 -7.65 -50.81
N ALA A 360 29.14 -7.73 -52.06
CA ALA A 360 29.30 -8.91 -52.91
C ALA A 360 30.78 -9.34 -53.08
N ASP A 361 31.69 -8.36 -53.10
CA ASP A 361 33.13 -8.57 -53.23
C ASP A 361 33.83 -8.95 -51.91
N LEU A 362 33.14 -8.89 -50.76
CA LEU A 362 33.73 -9.23 -49.48
C LEU A 362 33.74 -10.74 -49.22
N PRO A 363 34.82 -11.28 -48.60
CA PRO A 363 34.78 -12.63 -48.05
C PRO A 363 33.76 -12.72 -46.91
N VAL A 364 33.21 -13.91 -46.72
CA VAL A 364 32.39 -14.20 -45.54
C VAL A 364 33.33 -14.45 -44.35
N VAL A 365 33.14 -13.70 -43.28
CA VAL A 365 33.84 -13.91 -42.01
C VAL A 365 32.81 -14.39 -40.98
N LEU A 366 32.86 -15.67 -40.63
CA LEU A 366 31.97 -16.21 -39.60
C LEU A 366 32.57 -15.90 -38.23
N VAL A 367 31.81 -15.23 -37.38
CA VAL A 367 32.20 -14.92 -35.99
C VAL A 367 31.26 -15.68 -35.07
N SER A 368 31.83 -16.54 -34.24
CA SER A 368 31.12 -17.56 -33.48
C SER A 368 31.71 -17.69 -32.09
N ARG A 369 31.06 -18.47 -31.23
CA ARG A 369 31.49 -18.73 -29.86
C ARG A 369 32.11 -20.13 -29.71
N GLY A 370 32.86 -20.31 -28.62
CA GLY A 370 33.32 -21.63 -28.17
C GLY A 370 32.19 -22.63 -27.93
N ASP A 371 32.53 -23.90 -27.83
CA ASP A 371 31.61 -25.00 -27.53
C ASP A 371 30.87 -24.84 -26.18
N ASN A 372 31.47 -24.11 -25.26
CA ASN A 372 30.93 -23.79 -23.95
C ASN A 372 29.83 -22.71 -23.93
N SER A 373 29.47 -22.14 -25.08
CA SER A 373 28.47 -21.08 -25.20
C SER A 373 27.05 -21.64 -25.37
N GLY A 374 26.14 -21.31 -24.44
CA GLY A 374 24.72 -21.61 -24.58
C GLY A 374 24.11 -20.91 -25.79
N THR A 375 24.46 -19.64 -26.04
CA THR A 375 24.06 -18.89 -27.24
C THR A 375 24.35 -19.67 -28.54
N ARG A 376 25.55 -20.25 -28.67
CA ARG A 376 25.91 -21.11 -29.81
C ARG A 376 25.09 -22.39 -29.86
N GLN A 377 24.89 -23.05 -28.73
CA GLN A 377 24.11 -24.29 -28.68
C GLN A 377 22.68 -24.04 -29.17
N ILE A 378 22.04 -22.97 -28.72
CA ILE A 378 20.70 -22.56 -29.15
C ILE A 378 20.69 -22.19 -30.63
N PHE A 379 21.72 -21.49 -31.12
CA PHE A 379 21.85 -21.18 -32.54
C PHE A 379 21.87 -22.46 -33.40
N GLN A 380 22.69 -23.43 -33.01
CA GLN A 380 22.81 -24.70 -33.70
C GLN A 380 21.49 -25.49 -33.66
N GLU A 381 20.84 -25.54 -32.50
CA GLU A 381 19.58 -26.26 -32.31
C GLU A 381 18.41 -25.60 -33.05
N ARG A 382 18.19 -24.31 -32.83
CA ARG A 382 17.00 -23.59 -33.30
C ARG A 382 17.11 -23.06 -34.72
N VAL A 383 18.31 -22.60 -35.13
CA VAL A 383 18.52 -21.95 -36.44
C VAL A 383 19.15 -22.93 -37.42
N LEU A 384 20.15 -23.68 -36.99
CA LEU A 384 20.86 -24.64 -37.86
C LEU A 384 20.21 -26.02 -37.92
N ASP A 385 19.02 -26.21 -37.34
CA ASP A 385 18.26 -27.47 -37.39
C ASP A 385 19.01 -28.64 -36.72
N GLY A 386 19.58 -28.37 -35.55
CA GLY A 386 20.40 -29.32 -34.80
C GLY A 386 21.78 -29.60 -35.41
N ARG A 387 22.17 -28.90 -36.48
CA ARG A 387 23.46 -29.10 -37.14
C ARG A 387 24.55 -28.27 -36.47
N TRP A 388 25.73 -28.86 -36.38
CA TRP A 388 26.92 -28.16 -35.92
C TRP A 388 27.39 -27.12 -36.93
N GLU A 389 27.90 -26.00 -36.43
CA GLU A 389 28.66 -25.05 -37.24
C GLU A 389 29.87 -25.76 -37.86
N SER A 390 29.80 -26.05 -39.16
CA SER A 390 30.71 -26.98 -39.85
C SER A 390 31.70 -26.25 -40.77
N ALA A 391 32.07 -25.01 -40.42
CA ALA A 391 33.01 -24.23 -41.23
C ALA A 391 34.32 -25.02 -41.46
N PRO A 392 34.89 -25.01 -42.68
CA PRO A 392 36.05 -25.84 -43.02
C PRO A 392 37.31 -25.54 -42.20
N SER A 393 37.38 -24.36 -41.58
CA SER A 393 38.47 -23.96 -40.69
C SER A 393 37.94 -23.16 -39.51
N THR A 394 38.45 -23.44 -38.30
CA THR A 394 38.21 -22.64 -37.09
C THR A 394 39.50 -21.91 -36.70
N SER A 395 39.41 -20.64 -36.34
CA SER A 395 40.54 -19.80 -35.91
C SER A 395 40.21 -19.14 -34.57
N LEU A 396 41.13 -19.26 -33.61
CA LEU A 396 41.03 -18.63 -32.29
C LEU A 396 41.60 -17.19 -32.29
N ASP A 397 42.45 -16.85 -33.25
CA ASP A 397 43.04 -15.53 -33.43
C ASP A 397 42.33 -14.69 -34.50
N CYS A 398 41.27 -15.25 -35.08
CA CYS A 398 40.38 -14.61 -36.05
C CYS A 398 41.09 -14.02 -37.27
N ARG A 399 42.18 -14.68 -37.71
CA ARG A 399 42.87 -14.36 -38.97
C ARG A 399 42.10 -14.91 -40.15
N GLU A 400 41.84 -14.05 -41.12
CA GLU A 400 41.09 -14.39 -42.33
C GLU A 400 41.97 -15.15 -43.33
N ASN A 401 41.36 -16.07 -44.08
CA ASN A 401 41.95 -16.68 -45.26
C ASN A 401 40.92 -16.59 -46.39
N ALA A 402 41.22 -15.85 -47.45
CA ALA A 402 40.27 -15.60 -48.54
C ALA A 402 39.93 -16.87 -49.36
N SER A 403 40.65 -17.98 -49.17
CA SER A 403 40.48 -19.21 -49.96
C SER A 403 39.56 -20.23 -49.29
N VAL A 404 39.28 -20.08 -47.99
CA VAL A 404 38.52 -21.03 -47.16
C VAL A 404 37.67 -20.25 -46.17
N VAL A 405 36.40 -20.63 -45.96
CA VAL A 405 35.59 -20.00 -44.91
C VAL A 405 36.24 -20.26 -43.55
N VAL A 406 36.60 -19.18 -42.85
CA VAL A 406 37.14 -19.22 -41.50
C VAL A 406 36.07 -18.82 -40.50
N ARG A 407 35.84 -19.70 -39.51
CA ARG A 407 35.07 -19.38 -38.31
C ARG A 407 36.00 -18.87 -37.22
N CYS A 408 35.92 -17.58 -36.95
CA CYS A 408 36.53 -16.91 -35.81
C CYS A 408 35.77 -17.31 -34.54
N GLU A 409 36.43 -18.04 -33.65
CA GLU A 409 35.84 -18.52 -32.40
C GLU A 409 36.30 -17.67 -31.21
N LEU A 410 35.33 -17.15 -30.45
CA LEU A 410 35.57 -16.19 -29.37
C LEU A 410 34.93 -16.63 -28.04
N ALA A 411 35.49 -16.12 -26.94
CA ALA A 411 35.13 -16.56 -25.59
C ALA A 411 33.82 -15.96 -25.07
N SER A 412 33.47 -14.72 -25.44
CA SER A 412 32.29 -14.00 -24.90
C SER A 412 31.40 -13.41 -25.99
N THR A 413 30.12 -13.12 -25.68
CA THR A 413 29.23 -12.44 -26.62
C THR A 413 29.74 -11.02 -26.95
N GLY A 414 30.29 -10.33 -25.95
CA GLY A 414 30.91 -9.02 -26.16
C GLY A 414 32.07 -9.04 -27.17
N ASP A 415 32.88 -10.09 -27.17
CA ASP A 415 33.97 -10.24 -28.15
C ASP A 415 33.44 -10.50 -29.56
N VAL A 416 32.36 -11.28 -29.70
CA VAL A 416 31.67 -11.48 -30.99
C VAL A 416 31.20 -10.14 -31.55
N LEU A 417 30.49 -9.34 -30.75
CA LEU A 417 29.99 -8.03 -31.17
C LEU A 417 31.12 -7.09 -31.58
N LYS A 418 32.21 -7.01 -30.81
CA LYS A 418 33.39 -6.20 -31.14
C LYS A 418 34.05 -6.65 -32.43
N LYS A 419 34.20 -7.96 -32.65
CA LYS A 419 34.81 -8.49 -33.88
C LYS A 419 33.93 -8.24 -35.09
N VAL A 420 32.60 -8.40 -34.95
CA VAL A 420 31.63 -8.10 -36.01
C VAL A 420 31.67 -6.62 -36.38
N ALA A 421 31.73 -5.72 -35.41
CA ALA A 421 31.89 -4.28 -35.64
C ALA A 421 33.20 -3.93 -36.37
N ALA A 422 34.29 -4.66 -36.08
CA ALA A 422 35.61 -4.36 -36.63
C ALA A 422 35.86 -4.94 -38.03
N ALA A 423 35.13 -5.98 -38.44
CA ALA A 423 35.41 -6.74 -39.67
C ALA A 423 34.28 -6.60 -40.69
N ARG A 424 34.55 -5.91 -41.80
CA ARG A 424 33.67 -5.90 -42.97
C ARG A 424 33.48 -7.32 -43.50
N GLY A 425 32.26 -7.66 -43.90
CA GLY A 425 31.90 -9.02 -44.31
C GLY A 425 31.68 -10.00 -43.16
N ALA A 426 31.82 -9.55 -41.89
CA ALA A 426 31.53 -10.40 -40.74
C ALA A 426 30.03 -10.59 -40.48
N ILE A 427 29.70 -11.79 -40.05
CA ILE A 427 28.40 -12.18 -39.50
C ILE A 427 28.63 -13.02 -38.24
N GLY A 428 27.80 -12.79 -37.23
CA GLY A 428 27.77 -13.56 -35.99
C GLY A 428 26.36 -13.55 -35.40
N TYR A 429 26.29 -13.77 -34.10
CA TYR A 429 25.05 -13.79 -33.35
C TYR A 429 25.25 -13.25 -31.93
N SER A 430 24.16 -12.77 -31.33
CA SER A 430 24.14 -12.19 -29.99
C SER A 430 22.72 -12.27 -29.43
N GLU A 431 22.58 -12.22 -28.11
CA GLU A 431 21.30 -11.84 -27.49
C GLU A 431 20.86 -10.43 -27.94
N LEU A 432 19.55 -10.25 -28.07
CA LEU A 432 18.94 -9.06 -28.66
C LEU A 432 19.35 -7.76 -27.95
N ALA A 433 19.50 -7.80 -26.62
CA ALA A 433 19.80 -6.63 -25.81
C ALA A 433 21.21 -6.07 -26.06
N LEU A 434 22.25 -6.92 -26.06
CA LEU A 434 23.60 -6.43 -26.38
C LEU A 434 23.72 -6.12 -27.87
N ALA A 435 23.04 -6.85 -28.75
CA ALA A 435 22.99 -6.52 -30.17
C ALA A 435 22.47 -5.09 -30.39
N ARG A 436 21.35 -4.72 -29.76
CA ARG A 436 20.81 -3.34 -29.78
C ARG A 436 21.80 -2.33 -29.21
N THR A 437 22.47 -2.67 -28.12
CA THR A 437 23.48 -1.79 -27.52
C THR A 437 24.66 -1.56 -28.46
N ALA A 438 25.09 -2.59 -29.20
CA ALA A 438 26.20 -2.54 -30.13
C ALA A 438 25.86 -1.89 -31.47
N GLU A 439 24.59 -1.55 -31.75
CA GLU A 439 24.21 -0.81 -32.96
C GLU A 439 24.91 0.55 -33.04
N LYS A 440 25.12 1.19 -31.89
CA LYS A 440 25.87 2.45 -31.80
C LYS A 440 27.37 2.28 -32.06
N ASP A 441 27.87 1.05 -32.00
CA ASP A 441 29.28 0.68 -32.09
C ASP A 441 29.62 -0.02 -33.44
N GLY A 442 28.73 0.11 -34.43
CA GLY A 442 28.98 -0.38 -35.80
C GLY A 442 28.50 -1.80 -36.10
N VAL A 443 27.51 -2.28 -35.34
CA VAL A 443 26.83 -3.56 -35.60
C VAL A 443 25.44 -3.32 -36.18
N ALA A 444 25.01 -4.15 -37.12
CA ALA A 444 23.63 -4.19 -37.60
C ALA A 444 22.99 -5.53 -37.27
N ARG A 445 21.75 -5.51 -36.75
CA ARG A 445 20.94 -6.73 -36.59
C ARG A 445 20.45 -7.21 -37.97
N VAL A 446 20.55 -8.51 -38.19
CA VAL A 446 20.13 -9.16 -39.44
C VAL A 446 18.83 -9.92 -39.20
N PRO A 447 17.72 -9.54 -39.86
CA PRO A 447 16.47 -10.28 -39.78
C PRO A 447 16.65 -11.74 -40.23
N LEU A 448 15.89 -12.64 -39.62
CA LEU A 448 15.90 -14.06 -39.92
C LEU A 448 14.55 -14.43 -40.54
N ASP A 449 14.58 -14.89 -41.79
CA ASP A 449 13.39 -15.26 -42.56
C ASP A 449 12.33 -14.15 -42.63
N GLY A 450 12.78 -12.91 -42.86
CA GLY A 450 11.91 -11.73 -42.92
C GLY A 450 11.44 -11.20 -41.56
N LYS A 451 11.82 -11.83 -40.44
CA LYS A 451 11.41 -11.43 -39.09
C LYS A 451 12.58 -10.90 -38.28
N GLN A 452 12.34 -9.83 -37.52
CA GLN A 452 13.27 -9.37 -36.51
C GLN A 452 12.96 -10.02 -35.16
N ALA A 453 13.98 -10.18 -34.31
CA ALA A 453 13.76 -10.56 -32.92
C ALA A 453 13.03 -9.43 -32.17
N ASP A 454 11.88 -9.75 -31.61
CA ASP A 454 11.03 -8.82 -30.85
C ASP A 454 10.51 -9.49 -29.57
N ILE A 455 10.86 -8.93 -28.43
CA ILE A 455 10.49 -9.46 -27.11
C ILE A 455 8.99 -9.28 -26.82
N ASP A 456 8.33 -8.23 -27.33
CA ASP A 456 6.91 -7.99 -27.07
C ASP A 456 6.05 -8.98 -27.86
N GLU A 457 6.45 -9.30 -29.10
CA GLU A 457 5.80 -10.34 -29.91
C GLU A 457 6.04 -11.75 -29.34
N ILE A 458 7.21 -11.96 -28.72
CA ILE A 458 7.55 -13.22 -28.05
C ILE A 458 6.73 -13.38 -26.76
N GLU A 459 6.57 -12.32 -25.95
CA GLU A 459 5.81 -12.31 -24.69
C GLU A 459 4.32 -12.62 -24.90
N THR A 460 3.75 -12.21 -26.03
CA THR A 460 2.32 -12.44 -26.35
C THR A 460 2.03 -13.85 -26.93
N ASN A 461 3.01 -14.76 -26.89
CA ASN A 461 2.96 -16.16 -27.33
C ASN A 461 2.65 -16.38 -28.84
N GLY A 462 2.70 -15.31 -29.64
CA GLY A 462 2.38 -15.33 -31.09
C GLY A 462 3.61 -15.41 -32.01
N SER A 463 4.79 -15.01 -31.54
CA SER A 463 5.98 -14.99 -32.40
C SER A 463 6.44 -16.40 -32.77
N THR A 464 6.64 -16.64 -34.07
CA THR A 464 7.30 -17.86 -34.60
C THR A 464 8.81 -17.65 -34.77
N TYR A 465 9.37 -16.58 -34.21
CA TYR A 465 10.80 -16.30 -34.34
C TYR A 465 11.61 -17.43 -33.69
N PRO A 466 12.48 -18.12 -34.44
CA PRO A 466 13.04 -19.40 -34.00
C PRO A 466 14.18 -19.23 -33.00
N TYR A 467 14.94 -18.12 -33.06
CA TYR A 467 16.17 -17.97 -32.30
C TYR A 467 15.92 -17.37 -30.91
N ARG A 468 15.33 -18.18 -30.03
CA ARG A 468 14.99 -17.84 -28.63
C ARG A 468 15.04 -19.10 -27.77
N ASP A 469 15.36 -18.94 -26.49
CA ASP A 469 15.28 -20.03 -25.51
C ASP A 469 15.23 -19.50 -24.06
N VAL A 470 14.97 -20.40 -23.12
CA VAL A 470 14.81 -20.09 -21.70
C VAL A 470 16.16 -20.03 -21.01
N GLU A 471 16.41 -18.93 -20.29
CA GLU A 471 17.48 -18.79 -19.31
C GLU A 471 17.12 -19.54 -18.02
N TYR A 472 18.05 -20.38 -17.57
CA TYR A 472 17.94 -21.17 -16.35
C TYR A 472 18.96 -20.74 -15.32
N ALA A 473 18.57 -20.74 -14.04
CA ALA A 473 19.48 -20.69 -12.91
C ALA A 473 19.62 -22.08 -12.29
N TYR A 474 20.83 -22.66 -12.35
CA TYR A 474 21.16 -23.97 -11.81
C TYR A 474 21.82 -23.88 -10.44
N THR A 475 21.42 -24.79 -9.55
CA THR A 475 21.96 -24.93 -8.20
C THR A 475 22.30 -26.38 -7.87
N TYR A 476 23.26 -26.56 -6.94
CA TYR A 476 23.55 -27.86 -6.37
C TYR A 476 22.49 -28.25 -5.32
N GLY A 477 21.55 -29.10 -5.72
CA GLY A 477 20.38 -29.43 -4.90
C GLY A 477 19.45 -28.24 -4.71
N THR A 478 18.48 -28.36 -3.82
CA THR A 478 17.59 -27.24 -3.49
C THR A 478 18.25 -26.36 -2.42
N PRO A 479 18.44 -25.05 -2.67
CA PRO A 479 18.94 -24.12 -1.66
C PRO A 479 18.09 -24.15 -0.39
N ARG A 480 18.73 -24.13 0.78
CA ARG A 480 18.02 -24.16 2.07
C ARG A 480 17.48 -22.76 2.35
N ASN A 481 16.29 -22.68 2.94
CA ASN A 481 15.74 -21.40 3.42
C ASN A 481 16.74 -20.73 4.39
N GLY A 482 16.83 -19.40 4.33
CA GLY A 482 17.79 -18.63 5.10
C GLY A 482 19.23 -18.71 4.58
N THR A 483 19.41 -19.01 3.29
CA THR A 483 20.72 -18.91 2.62
C THR A 483 20.68 -17.83 1.55
N LEU A 484 21.81 -17.16 1.32
CA LEU A 484 21.90 -16.12 0.29
C LEU A 484 21.52 -16.62 -1.11
N ALA A 485 21.86 -17.87 -1.47
CA ALA A 485 21.43 -18.45 -2.74
C ALA A 485 19.89 -18.58 -2.84
N ALA A 486 19.22 -19.01 -1.78
CA ALA A 486 17.76 -19.11 -1.75
C ALA A 486 17.10 -17.73 -1.83
N SER A 487 17.58 -16.78 -1.03
CA SER A 487 17.05 -15.41 -1.00
C SER A 487 17.29 -14.66 -2.31
N PHE A 488 18.46 -14.84 -2.94
CA PHE A 488 18.73 -14.23 -4.24
C PHE A 488 17.84 -14.82 -5.33
N LEU A 489 17.65 -16.15 -5.37
CA LEU A 489 16.72 -16.77 -6.32
C LEU A 489 15.26 -16.35 -6.10
N ALA A 490 14.85 -16.11 -4.86
CA ALA A 490 13.53 -15.56 -4.55
C ALA A 490 13.43 -14.09 -4.96
N TYR A 491 14.48 -13.30 -4.77
CA TYR A 491 14.55 -11.92 -5.23
C TYR A 491 14.37 -11.80 -6.74
N LEU A 492 14.84 -12.78 -7.54
CA LEU A 492 14.59 -12.79 -8.99
C LEU A 492 13.10 -12.89 -9.35
N ASP A 493 12.25 -13.38 -8.46
CA ASP A 493 10.79 -13.47 -8.67
C ASP A 493 10.05 -12.18 -8.25
N GLU A 494 10.73 -11.23 -7.60
CA GLU A 494 10.11 -9.95 -7.24
C GLU A 494 9.76 -9.15 -8.50
N GLU A 495 8.67 -8.38 -8.44
CA GLU A 495 8.19 -7.64 -9.62
C GLU A 495 9.21 -6.58 -10.08
N THR A 496 9.95 -5.98 -9.14
CA THR A 496 11.05 -5.06 -9.46
C THR A 496 12.18 -5.75 -10.21
N SER A 497 12.52 -6.99 -9.84
CA SER A 497 13.53 -7.80 -10.54
C SER A 497 13.05 -8.23 -11.92
N ARG A 498 11.78 -8.63 -12.05
CA ARG A 498 11.17 -8.93 -13.35
C ARG A 498 11.16 -7.73 -14.29
N GLN A 499 10.88 -6.54 -13.75
CA GLN A 499 10.97 -5.31 -14.53
C GLN A 499 12.41 -5.05 -15.00
N ALA A 500 13.41 -5.23 -14.14
CA ALA A 500 14.81 -5.08 -14.54
C ALA A 500 15.23 -6.12 -15.61
N ILE A 501 14.74 -7.37 -15.52
CA ILE A 501 14.91 -8.39 -16.58
C ILE A 501 14.32 -7.89 -17.92
N ARG A 502 13.11 -7.32 -17.87
CA ARG A 502 12.40 -6.77 -19.04
C ARG A 502 13.11 -5.56 -19.65
N ASP A 503 13.57 -4.63 -18.82
CA ASP A 503 14.31 -3.44 -19.24
C ASP A 503 15.65 -3.79 -19.91
N LYS A 504 16.22 -4.93 -19.54
CA LYS A 504 17.40 -5.50 -20.18
C LYS A 504 17.09 -6.37 -21.40
N GLY A 505 15.84 -6.42 -21.86
CA GLY A 505 15.49 -7.04 -23.14
C GLY A 505 15.18 -8.53 -23.09
N HIS A 506 14.77 -9.06 -21.93
CA HIS A 506 14.38 -10.46 -21.74
C HIS A 506 12.95 -10.55 -21.21
N VAL A 507 12.23 -11.62 -21.51
CA VAL A 507 10.85 -11.80 -21.03
C VAL A 507 10.87 -12.61 -19.73
N PRO A 508 10.56 -12.03 -18.55
CA PRO A 508 10.61 -12.77 -17.29
C PRO A 508 9.59 -13.92 -17.28
N CYS A 509 9.99 -15.08 -16.78
CA CYS A 509 9.09 -16.24 -16.72
C CYS A 509 7.96 -16.00 -15.70
N ARG A 510 6.73 -16.36 -16.07
CA ARG A 510 5.54 -16.31 -15.20
C ARG A 510 4.73 -17.59 -15.35
N GLN A 511 4.81 -18.48 -14.35
CA GLN A 511 4.06 -19.73 -14.30
C GLN A 511 2.55 -19.54 -14.49
N ALA A 512 1.97 -18.49 -13.89
CA ALA A 512 0.54 -18.20 -14.02
C ALA A 512 0.09 -17.86 -15.45
N MET A 513 1.02 -17.53 -16.35
CA MET A 513 0.76 -17.15 -17.74
C MET A 513 1.26 -18.20 -18.76
N GLY A 514 1.79 -19.34 -18.30
CA GLY A 514 2.41 -20.34 -19.18
C GLY A 514 3.68 -19.84 -19.89
N LEU A 515 4.23 -18.71 -19.46
CA LEU A 515 5.45 -18.14 -20.04
C LEU A 515 6.65 -18.97 -19.60
N CYS A 516 7.47 -19.38 -20.59
CA CYS A 516 8.58 -20.32 -20.45
C CYS A 516 8.17 -21.79 -20.22
N GLU A 517 6.90 -22.20 -20.39
CA GLU A 517 6.51 -23.62 -20.28
C GLU A 517 6.95 -24.48 -21.46
#